data_AF-A0A6G2DVP1-F1
#
_entry.id   AF-A0A6G2DVP1-F1
#
_cell.length_a   1.000
_cell.length_b   1.000
_cell.length_c   1.000
_cell.angle_alpha   90.00
_cell.angle_beta   90.00
_cell.angle_gamma   90.00
#
_symmetry.space_group_name_H-M   'P 1'
#
loop_
_entity.id
_entity.type
_entity.pdbx_description
1 polymer ?
#
loop_
_entity_poly.entity_id
_entity_poly.type
_entity_poly.pdbx_seq_one_letter_code
_entity_poly.pdbx_strand_id
1 'polypeptide(L)'
;GEHYVLIQGTEGAIKLDLFNTGGTLRVKGEGESHFLVHETQEEDDDRTAIYTGRGMDGAIAYGKPGVRCPLWLQTCIDKEMEYLHDIIKGGEITEEYEKLLNGVAALESIATADACTLSVKEDRKVSLSEITNA
;
A
#
# COMPACT_ATOMS: atom_id res chain seq x y z
N GLY A 1 -2.92 -12.03 -12.37
CA GLY A 1 -3.34 -10.63 -12.43
C GLY A 1 -2.19 -9.76 -11.98
N GLU A 2 -2.36 -8.45 -12.01
CA GLU A 2 -1.32 -7.49 -11.61
C GLU A 2 -1.83 -6.68 -10.43
N HIS A 3 -1.16 -6.82 -9.29
CA HIS A 3 -1.29 -5.93 -8.14
C HIS A 3 0.03 -5.99 -7.40
N TYR A 4 0.88 -4.97 -7.54
CA TYR A 4 2.21 -4.97 -6.95
C TYR A 4 2.78 -3.56 -6.84
N VAL A 5 3.82 -3.43 -6.03
CA VAL A 5 4.74 -2.29 -6.04
C VAL A 5 6.13 -2.83 -6.37
N LEU A 6 6.80 -2.22 -7.35
CA LEU A 6 8.16 -2.56 -7.76
C LEU A 6 9.08 -1.36 -7.55
N ILE A 7 10.07 -1.51 -6.69
CA ILE A 7 11.05 -0.49 -6.34
C ILE A 7 12.38 -0.90 -6.97
N GLN A 8 12.94 -0.06 -7.83
CA GLN A 8 14.21 -0.34 -8.52
C GLN A 8 15.27 0.68 -8.11
N GLY A 9 16.40 0.18 -7.64
CA GLY A 9 17.56 0.98 -7.26
C GLY A 9 18.79 0.62 -8.11
N THR A 10 19.91 1.28 -7.82
CA THR A 10 21.18 1.05 -8.55
C THR A 10 21.80 -0.33 -8.24
N GLU A 11 21.54 -0.87 -7.05
CA GLU A 11 22.13 -2.13 -6.55
C GLU A 11 21.15 -3.31 -6.52
N GLY A 12 19.90 -3.11 -6.95
CA GLY A 12 18.89 -4.16 -6.82
C GLY A 12 17.46 -3.69 -7.05
N ALA A 13 16.51 -4.55 -6.70
CA ALA A 13 15.09 -4.26 -6.77
C ALA A 13 14.33 -4.97 -5.64
N ILE A 14 13.23 -4.36 -5.20
CA ILE A 14 12.27 -4.94 -4.26
C ILE A 14 10.92 -5.01 -4.95
N LYS A 15 10.26 -6.16 -4.89
CA LYS A 15 8.88 -6.33 -5.33
C LYS A 15 8.02 -6.72 -4.15
N LEU A 16 6.93 -5.98 -3.94
CA LEU A 16 5.82 -6.36 -3.09
C LEU A 16 4.71 -6.87 -4.02
N ASP A 17 4.62 -8.17 -4.24
CA ASP A 17 3.52 -8.77 -5.00
C ASP A 17 2.32 -8.93 -4.07
N LEU A 18 1.16 -8.45 -4.50
CA LEU A 18 -0.10 -8.46 -3.75
C LEU A 18 -1.16 -9.34 -4.41
N PHE A 19 -0.85 -9.90 -5.60
CA PHE A 19 -1.69 -10.84 -6.35
C PHE A 19 -1.23 -12.28 -6.07
N ASN A 20 0.06 -12.56 -6.27
CA ASN A 20 0.71 -13.77 -5.77
C ASN A 20 1.53 -13.35 -4.55
N THR A 21 0.85 -13.23 -3.42
CA THR A 21 1.33 -12.40 -2.30
C THR A 21 2.69 -12.89 -1.80
N GLY A 22 3.65 -11.98 -1.77
CA GLY A 22 5.01 -12.27 -1.34
C GLY A 22 5.97 -11.13 -1.71
N GLY A 23 6.95 -10.93 -0.83
CA GLY A 23 8.06 -10.01 -1.03
C GLY A 23 9.22 -10.69 -1.72
N THR A 24 9.82 -9.99 -2.68
CA THR A 24 11.07 -10.42 -3.34
C THR A 24 12.10 -9.31 -3.24
N LEU A 25 13.28 -9.62 -2.71
CA LEU A 25 14.45 -8.76 -2.75
C LEU A 25 15.46 -9.36 -3.73
N ARG A 26 15.92 -8.56 -4.68
CA ARG A 26 17.02 -8.91 -5.59
C ARG A 26 18.18 -7.96 -5.37
N VAL A 27 19.35 -8.52 -5.06
CA VAL A 27 20.59 -7.76 -4.88
C VAL A 27 21.59 -8.18 -5.96
N LYS A 28 22.21 -7.18 -6.60
CA LYS A 28 23.16 -7.39 -7.69
C LYS A 28 24.35 -8.21 -7.21
N GLY A 29 24.56 -9.36 -7.85
CA GLY A 29 25.68 -10.27 -7.51
C GLY A 29 25.39 -11.21 -6.34
N GLU A 30 24.29 -11.03 -5.59
CA GLU A 30 23.92 -11.88 -4.45
C GLU A 30 22.68 -12.75 -4.74
N GLY A 31 21.88 -12.40 -5.74
CA GLY A 31 20.73 -13.18 -6.18
C GLY A 31 19.41 -12.67 -5.62
N GLU A 32 18.49 -13.60 -5.34
CA GLU A 32 17.11 -13.32 -4.94
C GLU A 32 16.79 -13.95 -3.59
N SER A 33 16.06 -13.23 -2.74
CA SER A 33 15.52 -13.70 -1.46
C SER A 33 14.04 -13.28 -1.31
N HIS A 34 13.34 -13.95 -0.40
CA HIS A 34 11.92 -13.75 -0.17
C HIS A 34 11.63 -13.30 1.26
N PHE A 35 10.57 -12.52 1.42
CA PHE A 35 10.05 -12.06 2.71
C PHE A 35 8.53 -11.97 2.65
N LEU A 36 7.87 -11.94 3.81
CA LEU A 36 6.40 -11.82 3.90
C LEU A 36 5.96 -10.39 3.61
N VAL A 37 4.81 -10.24 2.94
CA VAL A 37 4.16 -8.92 2.80
C VAL A 37 3.33 -8.59 4.03
N HIS A 38 2.62 -9.59 4.54
CA HIS A 38 1.80 -9.50 5.74
C HIS A 38 2.49 -10.12 6.95
N GLU A 39 1.79 -10.18 8.09
CA GLU A 39 2.40 -10.57 9.36
C GLU A 39 2.84 -12.03 9.36
N THR A 40 2.10 -12.89 8.64
CA THR A 40 2.32 -14.33 8.63
C THR A 40 2.18 -14.90 7.22
N GLN A 41 2.75 -16.10 7.01
CA GLN A 41 2.56 -16.84 5.76
C GLN A 41 1.07 -17.13 5.49
N GLU A 42 0.28 -17.39 6.54
CA GLU A 42 -1.17 -17.63 6.41
C GLU A 42 -1.91 -16.41 5.83
N GLU A 43 -1.50 -15.19 6.20
CA GLU A 43 -2.10 -13.96 5.67
C GLU A 43 -1.73 -13.73 4.19
N ASP A 44 -0.48 -14.00 3.80
CA ASP A 44 -0.05 -13.94 2.39
C ASP A 44 -0.75 -15.00 1.53
N ASP A 45 -0.90 -16.23 2.06
CA ASP A 45 -1.61 -17.32 1.39
C ASP A 45 -3.12 -17.03 1.27
N ASP A 46 -3.77 -16.51 2.32
CA ASP A 46 -5.18 -16.06 2.31
C ASP A 46 -5.38 -14.99 1.23
N ARG A 47 -4.51 -13.98 1.18
CA ARG A 47 -4.58 -12.94 0.16
C ARG A 47 -4.44 -13.53 -1.24
N THR A 48 -3.48 -14.42 -1.46
CA THR A 48 -3.31 -15.11 -2.75
C THR A 48 -4.54 -15.92 -3.14
N ALA A 49 -5.13 -16.66 -2.19
CA ALA A 49 -6.35 -17.43 -2.41
C ALA A 49 -7.55 -16.53 -2.76
N ILE A 50 -7.64 -15.34 -2.18
CA ILE A 50 -8.68 -14.35 -2.53
C ILE A 50 -8.52 -13.87 -3.97
N TYR A 51 -7.30 -13.57 -4.42
CA TYR A 51 -7.04 -13.09 -5.78
C TYR A 51 -7.17 -14.18 -6.85
N THR A 52 -6.87 -15.43 -6.52
CA THR A 52 -6.83 -16.55 -7.47
C THR A 52 -8.09 -17.43 -7.46
N GLY A 53 -8.77 -17.55 -6.32
CA GLY A 53 -9.94 -18.41 -6.13
C GLY A 53 -11.28 -17.75 -6.48
N ARG A 54 -11.34 -16.42 -6.54
CA ARG A 54 -12.58 -15.68 -6.86
C ARG A 54 -12.63 -15.45 -8.38
N GLY A 55 -13.29 -16.36 -9.09
CA GLY A 55 -13.39 -16.32 -10.56
C GLY A 55 -13.82 -14.94 -11.09
N MET A 56 -13.06 -14.40 -12.05
CA MET A 56 -13.28 -13.27 -12.98
C MET A 56 -13.98 -11.97 -12.55
N ASP A 57 -14.57 -11.85 -11.36
CA ASP A 57 -15.33 -10.67 -10.95
C ASP A 57 -14.63 -9.92 -9.81
N GLY A 58 -13.76 -8.99 -10.19
CA GLY A 58 -13.03 -8.11 -9.28
C GLY A 58 -13.93 -7.19 -8.43
N ALA A 59 -15.24 -7.11 -8.73
CA ALA A 59 -16.22 -6.34 -7.94
C ALA A 59 -16.46 -6.93 -6.53
N ILE A 60 -16.05 -8.17 -6.27
CA ILE A 60 -16.27 -8.87 -4.98
C ILE A 60 -15.25 -8.44 -3.90
N ALA A 61 -14.23 -7.65 -4.25
CA ALA A 61 -13.23 -7.14 -3.30
C ALA A 61 -13.69 -5.91 -2.50
N TYR A 62 -14.83 -5.30 -2.84
CA TYR A 62 -15.34 -4.14 -2.11
C TYR A 62 -16.15 -4.54 -0.88
N GLY A 63 -15.84 -3.94 0.26
CA GLY A 63 -16.58 -4.16 1.50
C GLY A 63 -18.03 -3.68 1.40
N LYS A 64 -18.92 -4.33 2.16
CA LYS A 64 -20.31 -3.90 2.37
C LYS A 64 -20.75 -4.27 3.80
N PRO A 65 -21.79 -3.61 4.35
CA PRO A 65 -22.29 -3.94 5.68
C PRO A 65 -22.57 -5.44 5.84
N GLY A 66 -22.12 -6.02 6.96
CA GLY A 66 -22.30 -7.43 7.28
C GLY A 66 -21.27 -8.39 6.65
N VAL A 67 -20.28 -7.88 5.91
CA VAL A 67 -19.17 -8.70 5.37
C VAL A 67 -17.92 -8.51 6.22
N ARG A 68 -17.28 -9.61 6.62
CA ARG A 68 -16.01 -9.60 7.35
C ARG A 68 -14.85 -9.34 6.38
N CYS A 69 -13.89 -8.54 6.81
CA CYS A 69 -12.65 -8.31 6.08
C CYS A 69 -11.75 -9.58 6.02
N PRO A 70 -10.87 -9.69 5.01
CA PRO A 70 -9.82 -10.72 4.93
C PRO A 70 -8.88 -10.73 6.14
N LEU A 71 -8.10 -11.79 6.32
CA LEU A 71 -7.18 -11.92 7.47
C LEU A 71 -6.12 -10.81 7.47
N TRP A 72 -5.40 -10.67 6.35
CA TRP A 72 -4.36 -9.65 6.20
C TRP A 72 -4.84 -8.23 6.50
N LEU A 73 -6.08 -7.90 6.13
CA LEU A 73 -6.64 -6.57 6.34
C LEU A 73 -7.06 -6.35 7.80
N GLN A 74 -7.53 -7.39 8.48
CA GLN A 74 -7.84 -7.32 9.92
C GLN A 74 -6.57 -6.98 10.71
N THR A 75 -5.48 -7.70 10.46
CA THR A 75 -4.20 -7.46 11.14
C THR A 75 -3.67 -6.06 10.90
N CYS A 76 -3.77 -5.53 9.67
CA CYS A 76 -3.41 -4.13 9.38
C CYS A 76 -4.26 -3.13 10.18
N ILE A 77 -5.59 -3.33 10.24
CA ILE A 77 -6.50 -2.45 10.97
C ILE A 77 -6.21 -2.50 12.47
N ASP A 78 -6.00 -3.69 13.03
CA ASP A 78 -5.74 -3.84 14.46
C ASP A 78 -4.44 -3.11 14.85
N LYS A 79 -3.37 -3.24 14.06
CA LYS A 79 -2.11 -2.53 14.26
C LYS A 79 -2.27 -1.00 14.11
N GLU A 80 -3.02 -0.55 13.12
CA GLU A 80 -3.27 0.89 12.91
C GLU A 80 -4.06 1.49 14.07
N MET A 81 -5.08 0.80 14.57
CA MET A 81 -5.89 1.25 15.72
C MET A 81 -5.11 1.20 17.03
N GLU A 82 -4.23 0.20 17.21
CA GLU A 82 -3.31 0.15 18.34
C GLU A 82 -2.35 1.35 18.33
N TYR A 83 -1.74 1.64 17.19
CA TYR A 83 -0.85 2.80 17.03
C TYR A 83 -1.59 4.11 17.31
N LEU A 84 -2.77 4.32 16.73
CA LEU A 84 -3.59 5.50 16.97
C LEU A 84 -3.92 5.66 18.46
N HIS A 85 -4.31 4.58 19.14
CA HIS A 85 -4.64 4.61 20.56
C HIS A 85 -3.44 4.97 21.43
N ASP A 86 -2.25 4.49 21.09
CA ASP A 86 -1.01 4.84 21.78
C ASP A 86 -0.70 6.35 21.64
N ILE A 87 -0.79 6.89 20.43
CA ILE A 87 -0.58 8.32 20.18
C ILE A 87 -1.60 9.18 20.92
N ILE A 88 -2.88 8.79 20.96
CA ILE A 88 -3.93 9.50 21.73
C ILE A 88 -3.60 9.55 23.23
N LYS A 89 -2.88 8.54 23.75
CA LYS A 89 -2.44 8.49 25.15
C LYS A 89 -1.15 9.28 25.42
N GLY A 90 -0.58 9.93 24.41
CA GLY A 90 0.69 10.64 24.52
C GLY A 90 1.91 9.76 24.29
N GLY A 91 1.75 8.64 23.56
CA GLY A 91 2.86 7.83 23.05
C GLY A 91 3.79 8.63 22.13
N GLU A 92 4.98 8.09 21.89
CA GLU A 92 6.01 8.72 21.07
C GLU A 92 5.70 8.57 19.57
N ILE A 93 5.85 9.65 18.81
CA ILE A 93 5.73 9.62 17.36
C ILE A 93 7.06 9.14 16.76
N THR A 94 7.03 7.98 16.12
CA THR A 94 8.19 7.44 15.39
C THR A 94 8.37 8.14 14.04
N GLU A 95 9.62 8.20 13.57
CA GLU A 95 9.97 8.81 12.27
C GLU A 95 9.21 8.17 11.10
N GLU A 96 8.98 6.85 11.16
CA GLU A 96 8.25 6.09 10.13
C GLU A 96 6.84 6.62 9.87
N TYR A 97 6.12 7.07 10.91
CA TYR A 97 4.72 7.46 10.84
C TYR A 97 4.48 8.97 11.01
N GLU A 98 5.53 9.77 11.23
CA GLU A 98 5.42 11.21 11.47
C GLU A 98 4.57 11.93 10.42
N LYS A 99 4.77 11.59 9.13
CA LYS A 99 4.06 12.19 8.01
C LYS A 99 2.55 11.90 7.99
N LEU A 100 2.11 10.84 8.67
CA LEU A 100 0.69 10.50 8.82
C LEU A 100 0.00 11.38 9.87
N LEU A 101 0.77 11.99 10.79
CA LEU A 101 0.25 12.78 11.91
C LEU A 101 0.40 14.29 11.69
N ASN A 102 1.36 14.73 10.87
CA ASN A 102 1.59 16.15 10.59
C ASN A 102 0.90 16.67 9.30
N GLY A 103 0.13 15.81 8.62
CA GLY A 103 -0.64 16.14 7.42
C GLY A 103 0.14 16.09 6.11
N VAL A 104 1.47 15.90 6.12
CA VAL A 104 2.31 15.87 4.91
C VAL A 104 1.87 14.76 3.96
N ALA A 105 1.74 13.52 4.43
CA ALA A 105 1.35 12.40 3.57
C ALA A 105 -0.05 12.60 2.96
N ALA A 106 -0.99 13.16 3.73
CA ALA A 106 -2.34 13.44 3.26
C ALA A 106 -2.33 14.49 2.14
N LEU A 107 -1.64 15.61 2.35
CA LEU A 107 -1.56 16.70 1.37
C LEU A 107 -0.81 16.28 0.09
N GLU A 108 0.34 15.60 0.21
CA GLU A 108 1.13 15.14 -0.94
C GLU A 108 0.35 14.12 -1.79
N SER A 109 -0.40 13.22 -1.14
CA SER A 109 -1.20 12.19 -1.83
C SER A 109 -2.33 12.82 -2.64
N ILE A 110 -3.10 13.73 -2.04
CA ILE A 110 -4.21 14.39 -2.73
C ILE A 110 -3.71 15.34 -3.82
N ALA A 111 -2.65 16.12 -3.57
CA ALA A 111 -2.08 17.01 -4.58
C ALA A 111 -1.65 16.25 -5.84
N THR A 112 -1.05 15.07 -5.67
CA THR A 112 -0.65 14.22 -6.80
C THR A 112 -1.86 13.62 -7.52
N ALA A 113 -2.89 13.19 -6.77
CA ALA A 113 -4.13 12.69 -7.34
C ALA A 113 -4.86 13.76 -8.17
N ASP A 114 -4.88 15.00 -7.70
CA ASP A 114 -5.47 16.13 -8.42
C ASP A 114 -4.68 16.46 -9.68
N ALA A 115 -3.34 16.46 -9.61
CA ALA A 115 -2.49 16.66 -10.79
C ALA A 115 -2.74 15.58 -11.87
N CYS A 116 -2.84 14.31 -11.47
CA CYS A 116 -3.16 13.21 -12.38
C CYS A 116 -4.57 13.34 -12.96
N THR A 117 -5.56 13.70 -12.13
CA THR A 117 -6.94 13.93 -12.56
C THR A 117 -7.02 15.05 -13.60
N LEU A 118 -6.33 16.16 -13.34
CA LEU A 118 -6.24 17.28 -14.26
C LEU A 118 -5.52 16.89 -15.55
N SER A 119 -4.41 16.14 -15.43
CA SER A 119 -3.63 15.66 -16.57
C SER A 119 -4.47 14.81 -17.52
N VAL A 120 -5.27 13.88 -16.99
CA VAL A 120 -6.21 13.06 -17.78
C VAL A 120 -7.30 13.92 -18.41
N LYS A 121 -7.88 14.85 -17.65
CA LYS A 121 -8.97 15.71 -18.12
C LYS A 121 -8.55 16.67 -19.23
N GLU A 122 -7.32 17.18 -19.17
CA GLU A 122 -6.78 18.17 -20.10
C GLU A 122 -5.85 17.58 -21.17
N ASP A 123 -5.63 16.26 -21.16
CA ASP A 123 -4.75 15.53 -22.08
C ASP A 123 -3.35 16.17 -22.21
N ARG A 124 -2.78 16.57 -21.06
CA ARG A 124 -1.45 17.19 -20.98
C ARG A 124 -0.71 16.80 -19.72
N LYS A 125 0.60 17.01 -19.71
CA LYS A 125 1.39 16.92 -18.49
C LYS A 125 1.03 18.09 -17.56
N VAL A 126 0.94 17.79 -16.27
CA VAL A 126 0.66 18.76 -15.19
C VAL A 126 1.82 18.69 -14.19
N SER A 127 2.37 19.85 -13.85
CA SER A 127 3.35 19.97 -12.77
C SER A 127 2.64 20.01 -11.42
N LEU A 128 3.21 19.39 -10.39
CA LEU A 128 2.68 19.49 -9.01
C LEU A 128 2.58 20.94 -8.54
N SER A 129 3.48 21.82 -9.01
CA SER A 129 3.44 23.25 -8.70
C SER A 129 2.18 23.96 -9.18
N GLU A 130 1.43 23.40 -10.14
CA GLU A 130 0.13 23.92 -10.57
C GLU A 130 -0.98 23.61 -9.56
N ILE A 131 -0.80 22.60 -8.71
CA ILE A 131 -1.76 22.22 -7.66
C ILE A 131 -1.38 22.86 -6.32
N THR A 132 -0.10 22.82 -5.95
CA THR A 132 0.34 23.23 -4.61
C THR A 132 0.52 24.74 -4.44
N ASN A 133 0.57 25.51 -5.53
CA ASN A 133 0.66 26.98 -5.49
C ASN A 133 -0.64 27.69 -5.90
N ALA A 134 -1.73 26.94 -6.10
CA ALA A 134 -3.02 27.47 -6.50
C ALA A 134 -3.75 28.17 -5.34
#